data_AF-A0A9P5BKN9-F1
#
_entry.id   AF-A0A9P5BKN9-F1
#
_cell.length_a   1.000
_cell.length_b   1.000
_cell.length_c   1.000
_cell.angle_alpha   90.00
_cell.angle_beta   90.00
_cell.angle_gamma   90.00
#
_symmetry.space_group_name_H-M   'P 1'
#
loop_
_entity.id
_entity.type
_entity.pdbx_description
1 polymer ?
#
loop_
_entity_poly.entity_id
_entity_poly.type
_entity_poly.pdbx_seq_one_letter_code
_entity_poly.pdbx_strand_id
1 'polypeptide(L)'
;MTSRNLNKTWRDIVFEQYEADHAADVPFPIRYMIYGDQWKTDIIIEIPKKVDVPVFRQALLHAASSRRLEKDPAYKDDLINIRARIPPSAQSKNDAPSQDDAAAAGNSG
;
A
#
# COMPACT_ATOMS: atom_id res chain seq x y z
N MET A 1 21.62 -15.08 -9.54
CA MET A 1 20.29 -15.70 -9.27
C MET A 1 20.17 -15.89 -7.78
N THR A 2 19.43 -15.04 -7.08
CA THR A 2 19.13 -15.26 -5.67
C THR A 2 17.92 -16.19 -5.57
N SER A 3 18.13 -17.33 -4.91
CA SER A 3 17.10 -18.31 -4.59
C SER A 3 15.94 -17.62 -3.87
N ARG A 4 14.77 -17.52 -4.51
CA ARG A 4 13.54 -17.08 -3.83
C ARG A 4 13.13 -18.22 -2.91
N ASN A 5 13.42 -18.06 -1.63
CA ASN A 5 13.01 -18.99 -0.60
C ASN A 5 11.47 -18.99 -0.54
N LEU A 6 10.85 -19.98 -1.19
CA LEU A 6 9.39 -20.13 -1.34
C LEU A 6 8.66 -20.30 0.00
N ASN A 7 9.38 -20.48 1.10
CA ASN A 7 8.82 -20.59 2.44
C ASN A 7 8.65 -19.24 3.15
N LYS A 8 9.16 -18.13 2.59
CA LYS A 8 9.03 -16.81 3.21
C LYS A 8 7.68 -16.20 2.87
N THR A 9 6.96 -15.72 3.89
CA THR A 9 5.74 -14.95 3.68
C THR A 9 6.09 -13.56 3.17
N TRP A 10 5.11 -12.85 2.58
CA TRP A 10 5.32 -11.46 2.16
C TRP A 10 5.75 -10.55 3.34
N ARG A 11 5.34 -10.88 4.56
CA ARG A 11 5.75 -10.16 5.79
C ARG A 11 7.23 -10.30 6.06
N ASP A 12 7.76 -11.53 5.94
CA ASP A 12 9.17 -11.81 6.18
C ASP A 12 10.06 -11.06 5.20
N ILE A 13 9.66 -11.04 3.92
CA ILE A 13 10.38 -10.30 2.87
C ILE A 13 10.40 -8.80 3.19
N VAL A 14 9.27 -8.24 3.61
CA VAL A 14 9.16 -6.82 3.96
C VAL A 14 9.96 -6.48 5.22
N PHE A 15 10.01 -7.39 6.21
CA PHE A 15 10.86 -7.21 7.39
C PHE A 15 12.34 -7.15 7.04
N GLU A 16 12.83 -8.13 6.27
CA GLU A 16 14.24 -8.17 5.87
C GLU A 16 14.63 -6.94 5.04
N GLN A 17 13.75 -6.52 4.13
CA GLN A 17 14.00 -5.31 3.32
C GLN A 17 14.02 -4.05 4.19
N TYR A 18 13.07 -3.89 5.11
CA TYR A 18 13.04 -2.73 6.00
C TYR A 18 14.23 -2.67 6.95
N GLU A 19 14.66 -3.80 7.49
CA GLU A 19 15.84 -3.86 8.36
C GLU A 19 17.11 -3.43 7.61
N ALA A 20 17.28 -3.89 6.36
CA ALA A 20 18.38 -3.48 5.51
C ALA A 20 18.31 -1.97 5.16
N ASP A 21 17.14 -1.47 4.77
CA ASP A 21 16.96 -0.06 4.40
C ASP A 21 17.09 0.88 5.61
N HIS A 22 16.66 0.43 6.79
CA HIS A 22 16.83 1.14 8.05
C HIS A 22 18.32 1.24 8.44
N ALA A 23 19.08 0.15 8.26
CA ALA A 23 20.53 0.15 8.50
C ALA A 23 21.30 1.00 7.48
N ALA A 24 20.80 1.09 6.25
CA ALA A 24 21.35 1.93 5.18
C ALA A 24 20.89 3.40 5.23
N ASP A 25 20.05 3.77 6.20
CA ASP A 25 19.48 5.12 6.38
C ASP A 25 18.82 5.67 5.10
N VAL A 26 18.05 4.83 4.42
CA VAL A 26 17.35 5.20 3.18
C VAL A 26 16.34 6.32 3.45
N PRO A 27 16.22 7.33 2.55
CA PRO A 27 15.29 8.44 2.72
C PRO A 27 13.82 7.99 2.65
N PHE A 28 12.99 8.64 3.45
CA PHE A 28 11.55 8.38 3.53
C PHE A 28 10.75 9.35 2.62
N PRO A 29 9.57 8.95 2.11
CA PRO A 29 8.87 7.70 2.37
C PRO A 29 9.47 6.50 1.62
N ILE A 30 9.52 5.34 2.28
CA ILE A 30 9.95 4.08 1.66
C ILE A 30 8.72 3.37 1.10
N ARG A 31 8.85 2.79 -0.10
CA ARG A 31 7.77 2.07 -0.78
C ARG A 31 8.23 0.69 -1.24
N TYR A 32 7.53 -0.33 -0.78
CA TYR A 32 7.70 -1.70 -1.23
C TYR A 32 6.54 -2.14 -2.11
N MET A 33 6.84 -2.84 -3.19
CA MET A 33 5.85 -3.55 -4.00
C MET A 33 6.11 -5.04 -3.87
N ILE A 34 5.15 -5.77 -3.33
CA ILE A 34 5.28 -7.20 -3.07
C ILE A 34 3.98 -7.93 -3.40
N TYR A 35 4.09 -9.19 -3.81
CA TYR A 35 2.91 -10.03 -4.01
C TYR A 35 2.35 -10.48 -2.65
N GLY A 36 1.13 -10.04 -2.33
CA GLY A 36 0.39 -10.47 -1.16
C GLY A 36 -0.31 -11.80 -1.44
N ASP A 37 0.31 -12.90 -1.06
CA ASP A 37 -0.19 -14.27 -1.27
C ASP A 37 -1.61 -14.50 -0.72
N GLN A 38 -1.96 -13.79 0.36
CA GLN A 38 -3.27 -13.79 1.01
C GLN A 38 -4.37 -13.18 0.11
N TRP A 39 -4.05 -12.11 -0.62
CA TRP A 39 -5.00 -11.38 -1.47
C TRP A 39 -4.86 -11.71 -2.96
N LYS A 40 -3.88 -12.54 -3.30
CA LYS A 40 -3.53 -12.93 -4.67
C LYS A 40 -3.27 -11.75 -5.61
N THR A 41 -2.78 -10.64 -5.06
CA THR A 41 -2.52 -9.40 -5.80
C THR A 41 -1.22 -8.75 -5.35
N ASP A 42 -0.67 -7.89 -6.21
CA ASP A 42 0.41 -6.99 -5.82
C ASP A 42 -0.13 -5.98 -4.80
N ILE A 43 0.59 -5.82 -3.71
CA ILE A 43 0.32 -4.80 -2.68
C ILE A 43 1.48 -3.80 -2.65
N ILE A 44 1.13 -2.55 -2.34
CA ILE A 44 2.06 -1.47 -2.08
C ILE A 44 2.04 -1.23 -0.58
N ILE A 45 3.23 -1.27 0.04
CA ILE A 45 3.43 -0.93 1.45
C ILE A 45 4.29 0.34 1.46
N GLU A 46 3.73 1.40 2.02
CA GLU A 46 4.38 2.69 2.19
C GLU A 46 4.65 2.94 3.67
N ILE A 47 5.87 3.38 3.96
CA ILE A 47 6.33 3.74 5.29
C ILE A 47 6.65 5.23 5.23
N PRO A 48 5.83 6.11 5.85
CA PRO A 48 5.89 7.54 5.63
C PRO A 48 7.07 8.22 6.33
N LYS A 49 7.58 7.64 7.42
CA LYS A 49 8.64 8.19 8.27
C LYS A 49 9.52 7.09 8.82
N LYS A 50 10.72 7.44 9.30
CA LYS A 50 11.61 6.49 9.97
C LYS A 50 10.96 6.00 11.28
N VAL A 51 10.92 4.68 11.43
CA VAL A 51 10.38 3.99 12.61
C VAL A 51 11.38 2.93 13.05
N ASP A 52 11.56 2.73 14.35
CA ASP A 52 12.45 1.66 14.83
C ASP A 52 11.98 0.29 14.33
N VAL A 53 12.93 -0.58 13.99
CA VAL A 53 12.66 -1.93 13.44
C VAL A 53 11.65 -2.74 14.28
N PRO A 54 11.75 -2.78 15.63
CA PRO A 54 10.75 -3.49 16.46
C PRO A 54 9.34 -2.90 16.35
N VAL A 55 9.23 -1.58 16.28
CA VAL A 55 7.94 -0.87 16.17
C VAL A 55 7.33 -1.10 14.80
N PHE A 56 8.13 -1.03 13.73
CA PHE A 56 7.70 -1.41 12.39
C PHE A 56 7.20 -2.86 12.34
N ARG A 57 7.94 -3.78 12.98
CA ARG A 57 7.56 -5.20 13.03
C ARG A 57 6.19 -5.39 13.65
N GLN A 58 5.94 -4.73 14.78
CA GLN A 58 4.66 -4.79 15.46
C GLN A 58 3.52 -4.17 14.63
N ALA A 59 3.77 -3.02 14.00
CA ALA A 59 2.79 -2.37 13.13
C ALA A 59 2.39 -3.26 11.93
N LEU A 60 3.36 -3.88 11.25
CA LEU A 60 3.07 -4.75 10.12
C LEU A 60 2.30 -6.00 10.53
N LEU A 61 2.65 -6.61 11.66
CA LEU A 61 1.93 -7.76 12.20
C LEU A 61 0.50 -7.38 12.59
N HIS A 62 0.30 -6.19 13.17
CA HIS A 62 -1.01 -5.67 13.50
C HIS A 62 -1.87 -5.47 12.24
N ALA A 63 -1.33 -4.79 11.22
CA ALA A 63 -2.02 -4.59 9.95
C ALA A 63 -2.38 -5.91 9.27
N ALA A 64 -1.42 -6.84 9.15
CA ALA A 64 -1.65 -8.15 8.56
C ALA A 64 -2.71 -8.95 9.32
N SER A 65 -2.71 -8.87 10.65
CA SER A 65 -3.70 -9.57 11.49
C SER A 65 -5.09 -8.95 11.32
N SER A 66 -5.18 -7.61 11.30
CA SER A 66 -6.46 -6.89 11.15
C SER A 66 -7.13 -7.13 9.80
N ARG A 67 -6.34 -7.45 8.76
CA ARG A 67 -6.81 -7.72 7.40
C ARG A 67 -6.81 -9.19 7.03
N ARG A 68 -6.59 -10.10 7.99
CA ARG A 68 -6.44 -11.55 7.73
C ARG A 68 -7.64 -12.18 6.99
N LEU A 69 -8.85 -11.73 7.30
CA LEU A 69 -10.10 -12.25 6.73
C LEU A 69 -10.69 -11.33 5.65
N GLU A 70 -10.08 -10.16 5.44
CA GLU A 70 -10.56 -9.17 4.50
C GLU A 70 -10.07 -9.47 3.09
N LYS A 71 -10.95 -9.26 2.10
CA LYS A 71 -10.59 -9.39 0.68
C LYS A 71 -9.73 -8.23 0.19
N ASP A 72 -9.89 -7.06 0.81
CA ASP A 72 -9.12 -5.85 0.49
C ASP A 72 -7.91 -5.73 1.43
N PRO A 73 -6.67 -5.62 0.89
CA PRO A 73 -5.48 -5.35 1.71
C PRO A 73 -5.41 -3.94 2.28
N ALA A 74 -6.33 -3.02 1.93
CA ALA A 74 -6.28 -1.62 2.32
C ALA A 74 -6.21 -1.44 3.85
N TYR A 75 -5.09 -0.93 4.34
CA TYR A 75 -4.86 -0.60 5.74
C TYR A 75 -4.05 0.68 5.83
N LYS A 76 -4.39 1.57 6.76
CA LYS A 76 -3.64 2.81 6.96
C LYS A 76 -3.65 3.21 8.42
N ASP A 77 -2.47 3.50 8.94
CA ASP A 77 -2.26 4.19 10.21
C ASP A 77 -1.12 5.22 10.08
N ASP A 78 -0.60 5.70 11.22
CA ASP A 78 0.46 6.70 11.26
C ASP A 78 1.86 6.15 10.92
N LEU A 79 2.01 4.82 10.85
CA LEU A 79 3.29 4.13 10.70
C LEU A 79 3.41 3.42 9.36
N ILE A 80 2.31 2.90 8.81
CA ILE A 80 2.27 2.14 7.56
C ILE A 80 0.98 2.37 6.79
N ASN A 81 1.09 2.33 5.47
CA ASN A 81 -0.02 2.36 4.53
C ASN A 81 0.11 1.18 3.56
N ILE A 82 -0.85 0.27 3.59
CA ILE A 82 -0.93 -0.90 2.72
C ILE A 82 -2.12 -0.71 1.78
N ARG A 83 -1.91 -0.90 0.49
CA ARG A 83 -2.99 -0.88 -0.51
C ARG A 83 -2.75 -1.88 -1.62
N ALA A 84 -3.83 -2.35 -2.24
CA ALA A 84 -3.72 -3.10 -3.48
C ALA A 84 -3.12 -2.20 -4.57
N ARG A 85 -2.28 -2.78 -5.42
CA ARG A 85 -1.86 -2.12 -6.65
C ARG A 85 -3.04 -2.11 -7.61
N ILE A 86 -3.57 -0.94 -7.89
CA ILE A 86 -4.56 -0.76 -8.96
C ILE A 86 -3.76 -0.76 -10.28
N PRO A 87 -4.06 -1.66 -11.23
CA PRO A 87 -3.43 -1.61 -12.53
C PRO A 87 -3.80 -0.30 -13.25
N PRO A 88 -2.91 0.28 -14.06
CA PRO A 88 -3.16 1.57 -14.72
C PRO A 88 -4.48 1.62 -15.51
N SER A 89 -4.89 0.49 -16.09
CA SER A 89 -6.14 0.34 -16.84
C SER A 89 -7.42 0.49 -16.01
N ALA A 90 -7.36 0.27 -14.69
CA ALA A 90 -8.47 0.48 -13.78
C ALA A 90 -8.48 1.90 -13.18
N GLN A 91 -7.37 2.64 -13.29
CA GLN A 91 -7.21 3.97 -12.74
C GLN A 91 -7.97 5.02 -13.59
N SER A 92 -7.98 4.87 -14.92
CA SER A 92 -8.70 5.75 -15.85
C SER A 92 -10.23 5.71 -15.76
N LYS A 93 -10.83 4.79 -15.00
CA LYS A 93 -12.30 4.73 -14.84
C LYS A 93 -12.84 5.64 -13.73
N ASN A 94 -11.99 6.14 -12.83
CA ASN A 94 -12.40 6.98 -11.71
C ASN A 94 -12.13 8.48 -11.93
N ASP A 95 -11.34 8.84 -12.96
CA ASP A 95 -11.04 10.23 -13.34
C ASP A 95 -11.93 10.72 -14.50
N ALA A 96 -13.15 10.19 -14.64
CA ALA A 96 -14.16 10.84 -15.47
C ALA A 96 -14.83 11.92 -14.61
N PRO A 97 -14.55 13.22 -14.81
CA PRO A 97 -15.38 14.25 -14.21
C PRO A 97 -16.80 14.06 -14.74
N SER A 98 -17.75 13.81 -13.83
CA SER A 98 -19.17 13.87 -14.14
C SER A 98 -19.47 15.32 -14.55
N GLN A 99 -19.60 15.57 -15.85
CA GLN A 99 -20.21 16.80 -16.34
C GLN A 99 -21.72 16.63 -16.20
N ASP A 100 -22.22 16.89 -15.00
CA ASP A 100 -23.62 17.26 -14.79
C ASP A 100 -23.65 18.50 -13.90
N ASP A 101 -24.47 19.47 -14.33
CA ASP A 101 -24.86 20.75 -13.73
C ASP A 101 -23.99 22.01 -13.97
N ALA A 102 -24.44 22.83 -14.93
CA ALA A 102 -24.79 24.26 -14.77
C ALA A 102 -25.18 24.86 -16.14
N ALA A 103 -26.23 25.64 -16.36
CA ALA A 103 -27.34 26.09 -15.55
C ALA A 103 -28.39 26.70 -16.51
N ALA A 104 -29.67 26.47 -16.23
CA ALA A 104 -30.73 27.31 -16.75
C ALA A 104 -30.66 28.68 -16.06
N ALA A 105 -30.55 29.76 -16.83
CA ALA A 105 -30.87 31.11 -16.37
C ALA A 105 -31.37 31.91 -17.57
N GLY A 106 -32.69 32.13 -17.63
CA GLY A 106 -33.28 33.10 -18.53
C GLY A 106 -32.99 34.53 -18.07
N ASN A 107 -32.98 35.47 -19.00
CA ASN A 107 -33.62 36.76 -18.75
C ASN A 107 -34.06 37.42 -20.06
N SER A 108 -35.24 38.03 -19.98
CA SER A 108 -35.87 38.86 -21.00
C SER A 108 -35.23 40.26 -21.05
N GLY A 109 -35.26 40.87 -22.24
CA GLY A 109 -34.90 42.27 -22.50
C GLY A 109 -35.22 42.63 -23.93
#